data_AF-A0A1X6N7P7-F1
#
_entry.id   AF-A0A1X6N7P7-F1
#
_cell.length_a   1.000
_cell.length_b   1.000
_cell.length_c   1.000
_cell.angle_alpha   90.00
_cell.angle_beta   90.00
_cell.angle_gamma   90.00
#
_symmetry.space_group_name_H-M   'P 1'
#
loop_
_entity.id
_entity.type
_entity.pdbx_description
1 polymer ?
#
loop_
_entity_poly.entity_id
_entity_poly.type
_entity_poly.pdbx_seq_one_letter_code
_entity_poly.pdbx_strand_id
1 'polypeptide(L)'
;MGFWGFCDLLLLAAAIASIAFSVIWRQPNLLINLTMDAQHLTAGLIMGVILLLSWLISIGALLSPSRSTTGFVVLNWAIVVDSIAILVVGTSLWFYTLHIQDNYLAIWEVQSNATKIAVQDLFQCCGYFEPNDTTVAIGGFCSSPAFVAGLYNATVTTANACVGPITGYAEPMLNQVFTLVYGFMAVVISLFLASLCVIKTRQEKERFRKIDAKRGGRGFV
;
A
#
# COMPACT_ATOMS: atom_id res chain seq x y z
N MET A 1 21.25 -9.39 17.47
CA MET A 1 20.49 -8.19 17.93
C MET A 1 20.53 -7.07 16.91
N GLY A 2 21.69 -6.73 16.30
CA GLY A 2 21.79 -5.66 15.29
C GLY A 2 20.83 -5.82 14.09
N PHE A 3 20.80 -6.99 13.46
CA PHE A 3 19.88 -7.25 12.33
C PHE A 3 18.40 -7.13 12.71
N TRP A 4 18.00 -7.63 13.89
CA TRP A 4 16.63 -7.49 14.38
C TRP A 4 16.23 -6.03 14.55
N GLY A 5 17.11 -5.20 15.14
CA GLY A 5 16.86 -3.76 15.28
C GLY A 5 16.79 -3.02 13.94
N PHE A 6 17.58 -3.45 12.95
CA PHE A 6 17.47 -2.92 11.59
C PHE A 6 16.11 -3.23 10.96
N CYS A 7 15.65 -4.49 11.03
CA CYS A 7 14.32 -4.86 10.53
C CYS A 7 13.19 -4.13 11.27
N ASP A 8 13.36 -3.89 12.57
CA ASP A 8 12.39 -3.15 13.38
C ASP A 8 12.28 -1.68 12.96
N LEU A 9 13.41 -1.03 12.67
CA LEU A 9 13.41 0.33 12.11
C LEU A 9 12.77 0.39 10.72
N LEU A 10 12.96 -0.64 9.89
CA LEU A 10 12.28 -0.74 8.60
C LEU A 10 10.77 -0.92 8.77
N LEU A 11 10.31 -1.65 9.78
CA LEU A 11 8.88 -1.79 10.09
C LEU A 11 8.28 -0.43 10.46
N LEU A 12 8.97 0.35 11.30
CA LEU A 12 8.56 1.72 11.62
C LEU A 12 8.50 2.61 10.38
N ALA A 13 9.52 2.54 9.51
CA ALA A 13 9.53 3.30 8.27
C ALA A 13 8.35 2.91 7.35
N ALA A 14 8.03 1.62 7.24
CA ALA A 14 6.86 1.14 6.50
C ALA A 14 5.54 1.68 7.07
N ALA A 15 5.39 1.66 8.41
CA ALA A 15 4.22 2.20 9.09
C ALA A 15 4.05 3.71 8.82
N ILE A 16 5.13 4.49 8.99
CA ILE A 16 5.12 5.94 8.75
C ILE A 16 4.80 6.23 7.28
N ALA A 17 5.46 5.54 6.34
CA ALA A 17 5.21 5.73 4.91
C ALA A 17 3.74 5.45 4.56
N SER A 18 3.18 4.34 5.03
CA SER A 18 1.78 3.99 4.78
C SER A 18 0.82 5.04 5.32
N ILE A 19 1.02 5.51 6.55
CA ILE A 19 0.18 6.56 7.16
C ILE A 19 0.33 7.89 6.42
N ALA A 20 1.56 8.29 6.11
CA ALA A 20 1.84 9.56 5.43
C ALA A 20 1.19 9.60 4.04
N PHE A 21 1.35 8.56 3.22
CA PHE A 21 0.72 8.49 1.91
C PHE A 21 -0.81 8.50 2.02
N SER A 22 -1.39 7.79 2.99
CA SER A 22 -2.85 7.79 3.21
C SER A 22 -3.43 9.13 3.67
N VAL A 23 -2.62 10.03 4.23
CA VAL A 23 -3.04 11.38 4.66
C VAL A 23 -2.77 12.42 3.57
N ILE A 24 -1.56 12.41 2.97
CA ILE A 24 -1.15 13.39 1.95
C ILE A 24 -2.03 13.28 0.71
N TRP A 25 -2.36 12.06 0.27
CA TRP A 25 -3.19 11.87 -0.91
C TRP A 25 -4.69 12.13 -0.71
N ARG A 26 -5.13 12.47 0.52
CA ARG A 26 -6.48 13.00 0.75
C ARG A 26 -6.60 14.49 0.40
N GLN A 27 -5.50 15.17 0.07
CA GLN A 27 -5.57 16.56 -0.34
C GLN A 27 -6.28 16.72 -1.69
N PRO A 28 -7.07 17.80 -1.88
CA PRO A 28 -7.87 18.01 -3.07
C PRO A 28 -6.98 18.27 -4.29
N ASN A 29 -6.66 17.21 -5.02
CA ASN A 29 -5.97 17.27 -6.32
C ASN A 29 -6.84 16.56 -7.35
N LEU A 30 -7.13 17.23 -8.47
CA LEU A 30 -8.03 16.73 -9.50
C LEU A 30 -7.65 15.31 -9.97
N LEU A 31 -6.36 15.10 -10.27
CA LEU A 31 -5.87 13.80 -10.73
C LEU A 31 -5.86 12.75 -9.63
N ILE A 32 -5.39 13.09 -8.43
CA ILE A 32 -5.29 12.11 -7.32
C ILE A 32 -6.68 11.66 -6.85
N ASN A 33 -7.66 12.58 -6.83
CA ASN A 33 -9.03 12.27 -6.45
C ASN A 33 -9.77 11.45 -7.52
N LEU A 34 -9.31 11.53 -8.78
CA LEU A 34 -9.79 10.66 -9.86
C LEU A 34 -9.12 9.26 -9.80
N THR A 35 -7.90 9.17 -9.28
CA THR A 35 -7.09 7.94 -9.33
C THR A 35 -7.12 7.07 -8.08
N MET A 36 -7.31 7.68 -6.91
CA MET A 36 -7.33 6.97 -5.63
C MET A 36 -8.68 7.13 -4.95
N ASP A 37 -9.43 6.04 -4.87
CA ASP A 37 -10.68 6.03 -4.10
C ASP A 37 -10.40 6.06 -2.59
N ALA A 38 -11.36 6.64 -1.85
CA ALA A 38 -11.31 6.76 -0.39
C ALA A 38 -11.19 5.40 0.31
N GLN A 39 -11.69 4.31 -0.29
CA GLN A 39 -11.57 2.97 0.25
C GLN A 39 -10.11 2.49 0.28
N HIS A 40 -9.37 2.67 -0.82
CA HIS A 40 -7.96 2.28 -0.90
C HIS A 40 -7.08 3.10 0.05
N LEU A 41 -7.33 4.41 0.15
CA LEU A 41 -6.66 5.30 1.10
C LEU A 41 -6.95 4.92 2.56
N THR A 42 -8.15 4.43 2.85
CA THR A 42 -8.53 3.97 4.20
C THR A 42 -7.90 2.62 4.51
N ALA A 43 -7.85 1.70 3.55
CA ALA A 43 -7.17 0.42 3.70
C ALA A 43 -5.66 0.60 3.98
N GLY A 44 -5.01 1.51 3.26
CA GLY A 44 -3.60 1.88 3.52
C GLY A 44 -3.38 2.50 4.90
N LEU A 45 -4.33 3.32 5.39
CA LEU A 45 -4.26 3.89 6.74
C LEU A 45 -4.37 2.80 7.81
N ILE A 46 -5.35 1.90 7.68
CA ILE A 46 -5.56 0.79 8.62
C ILE A 46 -4.31 -0.09 8.67
N MET A 47 -3.76 -0.47 7.52
CA MET A 47 -2.52 -1.25 7.44
C MET A 47 -1.36 -0.53 8.14
N GLY A 48 -1.19 0.78 7.88
CA GLY A 48 -0.15 1.58 8.53
C GLY A 48 -0.28 1.63 10.06
N VAL A 49 -1.51 1.73 10.57
CA VAL A 49 -1.77 1.70 12.03
C VAL A 49 -1.45 0.32 12.61
N ILE A 50 -1.81 -0.78 11.94
CA ILE A 50 -1.50 -2.14 12.41
C ILE A 50 0.03 -2.34 12.48
N LEU A 51 0.77 -1.94 11.44
CA LEU A 51 2.24 -2.00 11.43
C LEU A 51 2.86 -1.17 12.56
N LEU A 52 2.29 0.01 12.85
CA LEU A 52 2.76 0.86 13.95
C LEU A 52 2.51 0.20 15.32
N LEU A 53 1.36 -0.46 15.50
CA LEU A 53 1.07 -1.22 16.73
C LEU A 53 2.04 -2.38 16.89
N SER A 54 2.34 -3.11 15.81
CA SER A 54 3.32 -4.20 15.82
C SER A 54 4.73 -3.71 16.17
N TRP A 55 5.11 -2.51 15.71
CA TRP A 55 6.35 -1.85 16.13
C TRP A 55 6.31 -1.47 17.63
N LEU A 56 5.20 -0.97 18.18
CA LEU A 56 5.11 -0.71 19.62
C LEU A 56 5.23 -2.01 20.44
N ILE A 57 4.64 -3.10 19.95
CA ILE A 57 4.77 -4.43 20.56
C ILE A 57 6.22 -4.92 20.49
N SER A 58 6.96 -4.65 19.42
CA SER A 58 8.36 -5.06 19.28
C SER A 58 9.26 -4.37 20.31
N ILE A 59 9.05 -3.08 20.57
CA ILE A 59 9.74 -2.32 21.62
C ILE A 59 9.40 -2.92 22.99
N GLY A 60 8.13 -3.22 23.26
CA GLY A 60 7.71 -3.90 24.48
C GLY A 60 8.36 -5.28 24.66
N ALA A 61 8.49 -6.05 23.58
CA ALA A 61 9.16 -7.35 23.57
C ALA A 61 10.67 -7.22 23.85
N LEU A 62 11.31 -6.16 23.36
CA LEU A 62 12.72 -5.89 23.61
C LEU A 62 12.99 -5.56 25.08
N LEU A 63 12.16 -4.69 25.67
CA LEU A 63 12.24 -4.26 27.07
C LEU A 63 11.83 -5.37 28.05
N SER A 64 11.11 -6.39 27.59
CA SER A 64 10.71 -7.52 28.43
C SER A 64 11.93 -8.26 28.99
N PRO A 65 11.88 -8.70 30.27
CA PRO A 65 12.99 -9.38 30.93
C PRO A 65 13.58 -10.50 30.07
N SER A 66 14.91 -10.65 30.05
CA SER A 66 15.61 -11.61 29.20
C SER A 66 15.16 -13.07 29.39
N ARG A 67 14.57 -13.38 30.55
CA ARG A 67 13.97 -14.67 30.89
C ARG A 67 12.63 -14.92 30.19
N SER A 68 11.86 -13.88 29.92
CA SER A 68 10.55 -14.00 29.31
C SER A 68 10.67 -13.95 27.78
N THR A 69 10.17 -15.00 27.13
CA THR A 69 10.02 -15.04 25.66
C THR A 69 8.62 -14.65 25.21
N THR A 70 7.68 -14.43 26.15
CA THR A 70 6.28 -14.16 25.85
C THR A 70 6.11 -12.92 24.98
N GLY A 71 6.89 -11.85 25.22
CA GLY A 71 6.83 -10.64 24.41
C GLY A 71 7.14 -10.90 22.93
N PHE A 72 8.17 -11.69 22.63
CA PHE A 72 8.51 -12.05 21.25
C PHE A 72 7.50 -13.02 20.61
N VAL A 73 6.81 -13.84 21.41
CA VAL A 73 5.72 -14.70 20.91
C VAL A 73 4.52 -13.83 20.51
N VAL A 74 4.16 -12.84 21.32
CA VAL A 74 3.08 -11.89 20.99
C VAL A 74 3.45 -11.08 19.74
N LEU A 75 4.70 -10.60 19.65
CA LEU A 75 5.22 -9.93 18.45
C LEU A 75 5.05 -10.81 17.20
N ASN A 76 5.38 -12.10 17.27
CA ASN A 76 5.24 -13.00 16.11
C ASN A 76 3.80 -13.19 15.66
N TRP A 77 2.84 -13.25 16.59
CA TRP A 77 1.43 -13.26 16.24
C TRP A 77 0.98 -11.94 15.61
N ALA A 78 1.45 -10.80 16.11
CA ALA A 78 1.19 -9.49 15.52
C ALA A 78 1.74 -9.39 14.09
N ILE A 79 2.99 -9.84 13.87
CA ILE A 79 3.63 -9.90 12.55
C ILE A 79 2.88 -10.82 11.57
N VAL A 80 2.28 -11.91 12.04
CA VAL A 80 1.41 -12.75 11.20
C VAL A 80 0.17 -11.97 10.78
N VAL A 81 -0.46 -11.22 11.68
CA VAL A 81 -1.58 -10.34 11.34
C VAL A 81 -1.15 -9.27 10.32
N ASP A 82 0.02 -8.66 10.50
CA ASP A 82 0.59 -7.70 9.54
C ASP A 82 0.76 -8.34 8.16
N SER A 83 1.28 -9.56 8.09
CA SER A 83 1.48 -10.27 6.81
C SER A 83 0.14 -10.50 6.08
N ILE A 84 -0.92 -10.85 6.81
CA ILE A 84 -2.24 -11.04 6.23
C ILE A 84 -2.79 -9.69 5.72
N ALA A 85 -2.65 -8.62 6.51
CA ALA A 85 -3.08 -7.29 6.12
C ALA A 85 -2.36 -6.80 4.84
N ILE A 86 -1.03 -6.97 4.77
CA ILE A 86 -0.23 -6.61 3.59
C ILE A 86 -0.66 -7.43 2.37
N LEU A 87 -0.88 -8.74 2.51
CA LEU A 87 -1.33 -9.57 1.40
C LEU A 87 -2.69 -9.11 0.88
N VAL A 88 -3.67 -8.88 1.76
CA VAL A 88 -5.01 -8.47 1.36
C VAL A 88 -4.97 -7.11 0.64
N VAL A 89 -4.29 -6.12 1.23
CA VAL A 89 -4.20 -4.78 0.64
C VAL A 89 -3.40 -4.81 -0.67
N GLY A 90 -2.23 -5.45 -0.67
CA GLY A 90 -1.37 -5.56 -1.86
C GLY A 90 -2.07 -6.28 -3.02
N THR A 91 -2.74 -7.40 -2.73
CA THR A 91 -3.49 -8.15 -3.74
C THR A 91 -4.69 -7.36 -4.25
N SER A 92 -5.41 -6.63 -3.39
CA SER A 92 -6.53 -5.78 -3.84
C SER A 92 -6.09 -4.67 -4.80
N LEU A 93 -4.96 -4.01 -4.52
CA LEU A 93 -4.39 -2.98 -5.40
C LEU A 93 -3.86 -3.57 -6.70
N TRP A 94 -3.26 -4.77 -6.65
CA TRP A 94 -2.82 -5.47 -7.84
C TRP A 94 -3.98 -5.93 -8.74
N PHE A 95 -5.10 -6.40 -8.19
CA PHE A 95 -6.28 -6.66 -9.00
C PHE A 95 -6.83 -5.39 -9.64
N TYR A 96 -6.74 -4.26 -8.94
CA TYR A 96 -7.16 -2.97 -9.47
C TYR A 96 -6.31 -2.52 -10.67
N THR A 97 -5.01 -2.83 -10.71
CA THR A 97 -4.15 -2.53 -11.88
C THR A 97 -4.52 -3.38 -13.10
N LEU A 98 -4.90 -4.65 -12.91
CA LEU A 98 -5.28 -5.53 -14.02
C LEU A 98 -6.53 -5.04 -14.78
N HIS A 99 -7.49 -4.45 -14.06
CA HIS A 99 -8.73 -3.92 -14.62
C HIS A 99 -8.76 -2.39 -14.62
N ILE A 100 -7.61 -1.74 -14.84
CA ILE A 100 -7.48 -0.29 -14.70
C ILE A 100 -8.48 0.46 -15.60
N GLN A 101 -8.70 0.06 -16.84
CA GLN A 101 -9.62 0.77 -17.74
C GLN A 101 -11.08 0.66 -17.26
N ASP A 102 -11.52 -0.53 -16.85
CA ASP A 102 -12.90 -0.74 -16.40
C ASP A 102 -13.17 -0.04 -15.06
N ASN A 103 -12.22 -0.14 -14.12
CA ASN A 103 -12.33 0.50 -12.81
C ASN A 103 -12.40 2.03 -12.92
N TYR A 104 -11.58 2.61 -13.80
CA TYR A 104 -11.58 4.05 -14.03
C TYR A 104 -12.77 4.52 -14.86
N LEU A 105 -13.36 3.69 -15.72
CA LEU A 105 -14.66 4.00 -16.34
C LEU A 105 -15.73 4.17 -15.26
N ALA A 106 -15.81 3.24 -14.31
CA ALA A 106 -16.80 3.31 -13.22
C ALA A 106 -16.63 4.60 -12.39
N ILE A 107 -15.38 5.00 -12.11
CA ILE A 107 -15.10 6.29 -11.44
C ILE A 107 -15.52 7.46 -12.34
N TRP A 108 -15.16 7.41 -13.63
CA TRP A 108 -15.45 8.47 -14.60
C TRP A 108 -16.95 8.75 -14.69
N GLU A 109 -17.78 7.72 -14.82
CA GLU A 109 -19.23 7.86 -14.95
C GLU A 109 -19.85 8.62 -13.77
N VAL A 110 -19.40 8.35 -12.55
CA VAL A 110 -19.88 8.97 -11.30
C VAL A 110 -19.39 10.42 -11.13
N GLN A 111 -18.34 10.84 -11.85
CA GLN A 111 -17.83 12.21 -11.74
C GLN A 111 -18.82 13.26 -12.26
N SER A 112 -18.79 14.43 -11.61
CA SER A 112 -19.55 15.60 -12.07
C SER A 112 -19.06 16.08 -13.44
N ASN A 113 -19.94 16.72 -14.21
CA ASN A 113 -19.58 17.29 -15.52
C ASN A 113 -18.46 18.33 -15.41
N ALA A 114 -18.42 19.11 -14.32
CA ALA A 114 -17.33 20.06 -14.09
C ALA A 114 -15.97 19.37 -13.93
N THR A 115 -15.92 18.26 -13.19
CA THR A 115 -14.70 17.45 -13.04
C THR A 115 -14.28 16.83 -14.36
N LYS A 116 -15.23 16.28 -15.13
CA LYS A 116 -14.98 15.70 -16.45
C LYS A 116 -14.37 16.74 -17.41
N ILE A 117 -14.95 17.94 -17.49
CA ILE A 117 -14.43 19.05 -18.31
C ILE A 117 -13.02 19.42 -17.88
N ALA A 118 -12.74 19.54 -16.58
CA ALA A 118 -11.41 19.88 -16.10
C ALA A 118 -10.35 18.83 -16.48
N VAL A 119 -10.71 17.53 -16.48
CA VAL A 119 -9.82 16.45 -16.91
C VAL A 119 -9.63 16.46 -18.43
N GLN A 120 -10.70 16.69 -19.18
CA GLN A 120 -10.67 16.84 -20.65
C GLN A 120 -9.80 18.03 -21.07
N ASP A 121 -9.87 19.14 -20.36
CA ASP A 121 -9.02 20.32 -20.57
C ASP A 121 -7.56 20.04 -20.23
N LEU A 122 -7.30 19.28 -19.18
CA LEU A 122 -5.95 18.96 -18.75
C LEU A 122 -5.22 18.05 -19.75
N PHE A 123 -5.90 17.03 -20.25
CA PHE A 123 -5.31 16.03 -21.16
C PHE A 123 -5.63 16.28 -22.64
N GLN A 124 -6.41 17.31 -22.96
CA GLN A 124 -6.85 17.65 -24.32
C GLN A 124 -7.50 16.43 -25.03
N CYS A 125 -8.41 15.77 -24.32
CA CYS A 125 -9.09 14.55 -24.76
C CYS A 125 -10.62 14.71 -24.59
N CYS A 126 -11.42 13.90 -25.28
CA CYS A 126 -12.87 13.86 -25.12
C CYS A 126 -13.35 12.43 -24.87
N GLY A 127 -14.46 12.26 -24.13
CA GLY A 127 -15.01 10.94 -23.78
C GLY A 127 -14.06 10.01 -23.02
N TYR A 128 -14.54 8.86 -22.55
CA TYR A 128 -13.69 7.89 -21.86
C TYR A 128 -13.04 6.89 -22.82
N PHE A 129 -13.82 5.98 -23.42
CA PHE A 129 -13.33 4.97 -24.37
C PHE A 129 -13.32 5.48 -25.82
N GLU A 130 -14.33 6.26 -26.19
CA GLU A 130 -14.45 6.87 -27.51
C GLU A 130 -14.69 8.37 -27.35
N PRO A 131 -14.15 9.22 -28.24
CA PRO A 131 -14.27 10.66 -28.10
C PRO A 131 -15.72 11.15 -28.12
N ASN A 132 -16.58 10.48 -28.88
CA ASN A 132 -18.00 10.80 -29.08
C ASN A 132 -18.97 9.95 -28.23
N ASP A 133 -18.47 9.26 -27.20
CA ASP A 133 -19.31 8.49 -26.28
C ASP A 133 -20.23 9.40 -25.44
N THR A 134 -21.33 8.84 -24.95
CA THR A 134 -22.29 9.41 -24.00
C THR A 134 -21.68 9.93 -22.70
N THR A 135 -20.47 9.47 -22.38
CA THR A 135 -19.70 9.90 -21.20
C THR A 135 -18.99 11.24 -21.40
N VAL A 136 -19.05 11.84 -22.60
CA VAL A 136 -18.44 13.15 -22.89
C VAL A 136 -19.18 14.27 -22.16
N ALA A 137 -18.44 15.08 -21.41
CA ALA A 137 -18.94 16.36 -20.94
C ALA A 137 -18.61 17.43 -21.99
N ILE A 138 -19.62 18.22 -22.38
CA ILE A 138 -19.45 19.32 -23.34
C ILE A 138 -19.05 20.57 -22.56
N GLY A 139 -17.89 21.14 -22.90
CA GLY A 139 -17.28 22.28 -22.24
C GLY A 139 -15.76 22.29 -22.42
N GLY A 140 -15.15 23.47 -22.27
CA GLY A 140 -13.71 23.63 -22.40
C GLY A 140 -13.17 23.22 -23.78
N PHE A 141 -12.22 22.29 -23.81
CA PHE A 141 -11.60 21.69 -24.99
C PHE A 141 -12.64 20.97 -25.86
N CYS A 142 -13.54 20.21 -25.24
CA CYS A 142 -14.67 19.57 -25.92
C CYS A 142 -15.81 20.58 -26.14
N SER A 143 -15.50 21.64 -26.92
CA SER A 143 -16.31 22.85 -27.07
C SER A 143 -17.70 22.64 -27.66
N SER A 144 -17.86 21.68 -28.57
CA SER A 144 -19.15 21.38 -29.20
C SER A 144 -19.27 19.91 -29.62
N PRO A 145 -20.50 19.36 -29.72
CA PRO A 145 -20.71 18.00 -30.20
C PRO A 145 -20.15 17.76 -31.62
N ALA A 146 -20.13 18.81 -32.47
CA ALA A 146 -19.56 18.72 -33.81
C ALA A 146 -18.02 18.58 -33.79
N PHE A 147 -17.34 19.30 -32.89
CA PHE A 147 -15.90 19.16 -32.67
C PHE A 147 -15.57 17.76 -32.15
N VAL A 148 -16.34 17.27 -31.18
CA VAL A 148 -16.19 15.94 -30.60
C VAL A 148 -16.38 14.84 -31.65
N ALA A 149 -17.40 14.95 -32.49
CA ALA A 149 -17.63 14.01 -33.59
C ALA A 149 -16.48 14.03 -34.63
N GLY A 150 -15.83 15.18 -34.83
CA GLY A 150 -14.66 15.31 -35.70
C GLY A 150 -13.38 14.68 -35.17
N LEU A 151 -13.30 14.42 -33.85
CA LEU A 151 -12.16 13.73 -33.21
C LEU A 151 -12.24 12.21 -33.34
N TYR A 152 -13.42 11.66 -33.70
CA TYR A 152 -13.62 10.23 -33.86
C TYR A 152 -12.86 9.68 -35.07
N ASN A 153 -12.09 8.62 -34.85
CA ASN A 153 -11.36 7.92 -35.90
C ASN A 153 -11.83 6.46 -35.97
N ALA A 154 -12.41 6.06 -37.11
CA ALA A 154 -12.95 4.71 -37.30
C ALA A 154 -11.89 3.60 -37.35
N THR A 155 -10.61 3.94 -37.57
CA THR A 155 -9.51 2.95 -37.55
C THR A 155 -8.91 2.75 -36.16
N VAL A 156 -9.01 3.76 -35.29
CA VAL A 156 -8.54 3.72 -33.90
C VAL A 156 -9.57 4.45 -33.04
N THR A 157 -10.54 3.71 -32.52
CA THR A 157 -11.71 4.28 -31.80
C THR A 157 -11.32 5.00 -30.51
N THR A 158 -10.18 4.65 -29.92
CA THR A 158 -9.59 5.29 -28.73
C THR A 158 -8.73 6.51 -29.06
N ALA A 159 -8.59 6.89 -30.33
CA ALA A 159 -7.86 8.09 -30.70
C ALA A 159 -8.55 9.32 -30.09
N ASN A 160 -7.78 10.15 -29.38
CA ASN A 160 -8.25 11.33 -28.64
C ASN A 160 -9.21 11.04 -27.47
N ALA A 161 -9.37 9.77 -27.08
CA ALA A 161 -10.14 9.36 -25.92
C ALA A 161 -9.34 9.57 -24.62
N CYS A 162 -10.03 9.88 -23.51
CA CYS A 162 -9.34 10.15 -22.24
C CYS A 162 -8.80 8.90 -21.53
N VAL A 163 -9.22 7.69 -21.91
CA VAL A 163 -8.72 6.44 -21.30
C VAL A 163 -7.19 6.36 -21.33
N GLY A 164 -6.57 6.61 -22.49
CA GLY A 164 -5.12 6.52 -22.65
C GLY A 164 -4.30 7.45 -21.72
N PRO A 165 -4.53 8.78 -21.74
CA PRO A 165 -3.80 9.70 -20.86
C PRO A 165 -4.13 9.49 -19.38
N ILE A 166 -5.38 9.14 -19.03
CA ILE A 166 -5.76 8.83 -17.64
C ILE A 166 -5.01 7.59 -17.15
N THR A 167 -5.05 6.49 -17.90
CA THR A 167 -4.33 5.27 -17.51
C THR A 167 -2.82 5.47 -17.55
N GLY A 168 -2.30 6.25 -18.49
CA GLY A 168 -0.87 6.59 -18.57
C GLY A 168 -0.34 7.34 -17.35
N TYR A 169 -1.19 8.13 -16.67
CA TYR A 169 -0.86 8.74 -15.38
C TYR A 169 -1.08 7.78 -14.20
N ALA A 170 -2.20 7.05 -14.21
CA ALA A 170 -2.63 6.19 -13.11
C ALA A 170 -1.77 4.92 -12.94
N GLU A 171 -1.43 4.26 -14.04
CA GLU A 171 -0.70 2.99 -14.06
C GLU A 171 0.67 3.07 -13.37
N PRO A 172 1.58 4.01 -13.70
CA PRO A 172 2.88 4.08 -13.03
C PRO A 172 2.74 4.38 -11.54
N MET A 173 1.78 5.23 -11.15
CA MET A 173 1.51 5.54 -9.75
C MET A 173 1.06 4.28 -8.99
N LEU A 174 0.06 3.57 -9.52
CA LEU A 174 -0.49 2.39 -8.87
C LEU A 174 0.52 1.24 -8.83
N ASN A 175 1.34 1.10 -9.89
CA ASN A 175 2.43 0.13 -9.96
C ASN A 175 3.47 0.33 -8.86
N GLN A 176 3.87 1.57 -8.61
CA GLN A 176 4.79 1.91 -7.53
C GLN A 176 4.17 1.63 -6.16
N VAL A 177 2.89 1.97 -5.96
CA VAL A 177 2.20 1.78 -4.68
C VAL A 177 2.08 0.30 -4.33
N PHE A 178 1.56 -0.55 -5.22
CA PHE A 178 1.44 -1.97 -4.88
C PHE A 178 2.82 -2.61 -4.67
N THR A 179 3.83 -2.20 -5.43
CA THR A 179 5.20 -2.71 -5.29
C THR A 179 5.78 -2.32 -3.92
N LEU A 180 5.55 -1.09 -3.47
CA LEU A 180 5.94 -0.64 -2.13
C LEU A 180 5.25 -1.46 -1.03
N VAL A 181 3.94 -1.70 -1.16
CA VAL A 181 3.15 -2.49 -0.21
C VAL A 181 3.68 -3.92 -0.13
N TYR A 182 3.93 -4.58 -1.27
CA TYR A 182 4.58 -5.89 -1.26
C TYR A 182 6.02 -5.84 -0.75
N GLY A 183 6.73 -4.71 -0.91
CA GLY A 183 8.03 -4.47 -0.30
C GLY A 183 7.99 -4.57 1.23
N PHE A 184 6.89 -4.14 1.87
CA PHE A 184 6.70 -4.30 3.32
C PHE A 184 6.64 -5.77 3.74
N MET A 185 6.18 -6.68 2.87
CA MET A 185 6.18 -8.12 3.15
C MET A 185 7.60 -8.63 3.43
N ALA A 186 8.58 -8.19 2.65
CA ALA A 186 9.97 -8.60 2.83
C ALA A 186 10.51 -8.17 4.22
N VAL A 187 10.11 -6.97 4.68
CA VAL A 187 10.46 -6.46 6.01
C VAL A 187 9.81 -7.31 7.11
N VAL A 188 8.51 -7.58 6.99
CA VAL A 188 7.74 -8.37 7.96
C VAL A 188 8.27 -9.80 8.08
N ILE A 189 8.56 -10.47 6.95
CA ILE A 189 9.16 -11.82 6.96
C ILE A 189 10.56 -11.79 7.58
N SER A 190 11.37 -10.80 7.26
CA SER A 190 12.72 -10.66 7.83
C SER A 190 12.67 -10.48 9.35
N LEU A 191 11.75 -9.64 9.83
CA LEU A 191 11.54 -9.42 11.27
C LEU A 191 11.03 -10.68 11.97
N PHE A 192 10.12 -11.44 11.33
CA PHE A 192 9.61 -12.72 11.82
C PHE A 192 10.72 -13.75 12.02
N LEU A 193 11.62 -13.89 11.03
CA LEU A 193 12.74 -14.82 11.15
C LEU A 193 13.74 -14.33 12.20
N ALA A 194 14.03 -13.03 12.23
CA ALA A 194 14.92 -12.43 13.22
C ALA A 194 14.41 -12.61 14.65
N SER A 195 13.11 -12.44 14.90
CA SER A 195 12.49 -12.62 16.22
C SER A 195 12.52 -14.09 16.66
N LEU A 196 12.30 -15.05 15.75
CA LEU A 196 12.44 -16.48 16.05
C LEU A 196 13.87 -16.83 16.47
N CYS A 197 14.88 -16.31 15.77
CA CYS A 197 16.28 -16.47 16.16
C CYS A 197 16.53 -15.91 17.57
N VAL A 198 16.00 -14.72 17.88
CA VAL A 198 16.13 -14.11 19.23
C VAL A 198 15.46 -14.96 20.30
N ILE A 199 14.26 -15.50 20.04
CA ILE A 199 13.57 -16.41 20.97
C ILE A 199 14.45 -17.63 21.26
N LYS A 200 14.98 -18.28 20.22
CA LYS A 200 15.82 -19.48 20.38
C LYS A 200 17.08 -19.18 21.19
N THR A 201 17.79 -18.10 20.90
CA THR A 201 18.96 -17.71 21.68
C THR A 201 18.62 -17.40 23.14
N ARG A 202 17.46 -16.77 23.43
CA ARG A 202 17.01 -16.53 24.82
C ARG A 202 16.69 -17.84 25.54
N GLN A 203 16.02 -18.78 24.88
CA GLN A 203 15.70 -20.11 25.42
C GLN A 203 16.96 -20.92 25.74
N GLU A 204 17.96 -20.89 24.86
CA GLU A 204 19.25 -21.55 25.09
C GLU A 204 19.99 -20.97 26.29
N LYS A 205 20.08 -19.64 26.39
CA LYS A 205 20.68 -18.96 27.56
C LYS A 205 19.96 -19.32 28.85
N GLU A 206 18.63 -19.39 28.85
CA GLU A 206 17.88 -19.79 30.04
C GLU A 206 18.11 -21.26 30.39
N ARG A 207 18.26 -22.15 29.39
CA ARG A 207 18.58 -23.56 29.59
C ARG A 207 19.97 -23.74 30.20
N PHE A 208 21.00 -23.06 29.69
CA PHE A 208 22.35 -23.12 30.26
C PHE A 208 22.37 -22.60 31.70
N ARG A 209 21.70 -21.46 31.98
CA ARG A 209 21.54 -20.95 33.34
C ARG A 209 20.88 -21.96 34.30
N LYS A 210 19.86 -22.69 33.84
CA LYS A 210 19.20 -23.75 34.62
C LYS A 210 20.14 -24.95 34.87
N ILE A 211 21.03 -25.28 33.93
CA ILE A 211 22.03 -26.34 34.09
C ILE A 211 23.10 -25.91 35.11
N ASP A 212 23.62 -24.69 35.02
CA ASP A 212 24.61 -24.16 35.96
C ASP A 212 24.07 -24.07 37.38
N ALA A 213 22.80 -23.66 37.53
CA ALA A 213 22.10 -23.64 38.82
C ALA A 213 22.00 -25.03 39.46
N LYS A 214 21.77 -26.10 38.66
CA LYS A 214 21.71 -27.48 39.15
C LYS A 214 23.09 -28.04 39.55
N ARG A 215 24.18 -27.49 39.01
CA ARG A 215 25.56 -27.93 39.29
C ARG A 215 26.25 -27.13 40.40
N GLY A 216 25.49 -26.38 41.20
CA GLY A 216 26.01 -25.62 42.33
C GLY A 216 26.88 -24.42 41.93
N GLY A 217 26.67 -23.86 40.73
CA GLY A 217 27.33 -22.63 40.29
C GLY A 217 28.83 -22.76 39.96
N ARG A 218 29.38 -23.98 39.96
CA ARG A 218 30.74 -24.26 39.46
C ARG A 218 30.64 -24.43 37.95
N GLY A 219 30.58 -23.30 37.23
CA GLY A 219 30.35 -23.24 35.78
C GLY A 219 31.27 -24.17 34.98
N PHE A 220 30.79 -24.63 33.83
CA PHE A 220 31.68 -25.02 32.74
C PHE A 220 32.24 -23.73 32.18
N VAL A 221 33.55 -23.65 32.05
CA VAL A 221 34.32 -22.55 31.44
C VAL A 221 33.55 -21.85 30.33
#